data_AF-A0A5N7IPE7-F1
#
_entry.id   AF-A0A5N7IPE7-F1
#
_cell.length_a   1.000
_cell.length_b   1.000
_cell.length_c   1.000
_cell.angle_alpha   90.00
_cell.angle_beta   90.00
_cell.angle_gamma   90.00
#
_symmetry.space_group_name_H-M   'P 1'
#
loop_
_entity.id
_entity.type
_entity.pdbx_description
1 polymer ?
#
loop_
_entity_poly.entity_id
_entity_poly.type
_entity_poly.pdbx_seq_one_letter_code
_entity_poly.pdbx_strand_id
1 'polypeptide(L)'
;MGKKNDIKIIWSKDNQKLFSYDIDVNSKHGNMVTDPLLMVITKSNGDFHDYAKVAGEEGDPFKFKSTNRNNPQGTFKNKAKELGIYNKLVNVYSVYDEVSLKIYELKQKLFVISVVMFLCIIIIIFIILQNTFNYFEENKQLLAIKTFHGYKHYDKYRDYYLKMLYSWIIIAIFIIVKNGVKPDNSWSIFMGALVMEIIISDISIKKIEKRNIIKVIKRG
;
A
#
# COMPACT_ATOMS: atom_id res chain seq x y z
N MET A 1 0.46 4.01 53.71
CA MET A 1 -0.95 3.75 54.07
C MET A 1 -1.82 4.25 52.92
N GLY A 2 -2.24 3.36 52.01
CA GLY A 2 -3.06 3.73 50.86
C GLY A 2 -4.50 3.98 51.28
N LYS A 3 -5.04 5.17 50.96
CA LYS A 3 -6.46 5.47 51.15
C LYS A 3 -7.29 4.52 50.30
N LYS A 4 -8.29 3.88 50.90
CA LYS A 4 -9.31 3.09 50.22
C LYS A 4 -10.17 4.07 49.43
N ASN A 5 -10.03 4.09 48.11
CA ASN A 5 -10.86 4.93 47.24
C ASN A 5 -12.21 4.22 47.04
N ASP A 6 -13.26 4.74 47.66
CA ASP A 6 -14.63 4.27 47.41
C ASP A 6 -15.04 4.66 45.98
N ILE A 7 -15.19 3.65 45.12
CA ILE A 7 -15.64 3.85 43.73
C ILE A 7 -17.16 4.03 43.75
N LYS A 8 -17.62 5.22 43.33
CA LYS A 8 -19.05 5.50 43.13
C LYS A 8 -19.46 5.12 41.72
N ILE A 9 -20.29 4.08 41.60
CA ILE A 9 -20.90 3.66 40.33
C ILE A 9 -22.21 4.42 40.15
N ILE A 10 -22.37 5.07 38.99
CA ILE A 10 -23.61 5.75 38.59
C ILE A 10 -24.12 5.06 37.33
N TRP A 11 -25.33 4.53 37.39
CA TRP A 11 -25.96 3.87 36.24
C TRP A 11 -26.57 4.92 35.30
N SER A 12 -26.24 4.82 34.02
CA SER A 12 -26.93 5.54 32.95
C SER A 12 -28.16 4.75 32.49
N LYS A 13 -29.04 5.41 31.72
CA LYS A 13 -30.11 4.73 30.99
C LYS A 13 -29.50 3.73 29.99
N ASP A 14 -30.23 2.67 29.66
CA ASP A 14 -29.83 1.69 28.64
C ASP A 14 -29.84 2.28 27.22
N ASN A 15 -29.07 1.67 26.32
CA ASN A 15 -28.93 2.01 24.91
C ASN A 15 -28.46 3.45 24.64
N GLN A 16 -27.61 4.00 25.51
CA GLN A 16 -26.99 5.31 25.29
C GLN A 16 -25.87 5.16 24.27
N LYS A 17 -25.82 6.09 23.31
CA LYS A 17 -24.78 6.09 22.27
C LYS A 17 -23.90 7.32 22.43
N LEU A 18 -22.59 7.11 22.52
CA LEU A 18 -21.60 8.18 22.49
C LEU A 18 -20.69 8.03 21.27
N PHE A 19 -20.30 9.15 20.67
CA PHE A 19 -19.40 9.16 19.53
C PHE A 19 -17.95 9.03 20.00
N SER A 20 -17.21 8.10 19.40
CA SER A 20 -15.76 7.98 19.54
C SER A 20 -15.05 8.80 18.47
N TYR A 21 -14.05 9.56 18.90
CA TYR A 21 -13.18 10.30 17.99
C TYR A 21 -12.05 9.42 17.45
N ASP A 22 -11.80 8.27 18.07
CA ASP A 22 -10.95 7.22 17.51
C ASP A 22 -11.67 6.59 16.30
N ILE A 23 -11.06 6.75 15.13
CA ILE A 23 -11.58 6.29 13.84
C ILE A 23 -11.62 4.76 13.69
N ASP A 24 -10.89 4.04 14.54
CA ASP A 24 -10.85 2.58 14.50
C ASP A 24 -11.94 1.96 15.41
N VAL A 25 -12.49 2.72 16.36
CA VAL A 25 -13.58 2.29 17.24
C VAL A 25 -14.93 2.33 16.52
N ASN A 26 -15.54 1.16 16.33
CA ASN A 26 -16.84 0.97 15.67
C ASN A 26 -17.01 1.72 14.33
N SER A 27 -15.96 1.69 13.51
CA SER A 27 -15.89 2.36 12.20
C SER A 27 -17.04 2.06 11.25
N LYS A 28 -17.57 0.83 11.29
CA LYS A 28 -18.70 0.41 10.44
C LYS A 28 -20.05 1.04 10.82
N HIS A 29 -20.18 1.56 12.04
CA HIS A 29 -21.43 2.15 12.54
C HIS A 29 -21.24 3.61 12.97
N GLY A 30 -20.39 4.34 12.25
CA GLY A 30 -20.20 5.78 12.44
C GLY A 30 -19.52 6.14 13.78
N ASN A 31 -18.63 5.27 14.26
CA ASN A 31 -17.87 5.42 15.49
C ASN A 31 -18.72 5.57 16.77
N MET A 32 -19.96 5.08 16.78
CA MET A 32 -20.84 5.18 17.95
C MET A 32 -20.61 4.00 18.90
N VAL A 33 -20.28 4.25 20.16
CA VAL A 33 -20.19 3.23 21.21
C VAL A 33 -21.52 3.17 21.96
N THR A 34 -22.10 1.99 22.08
CA THR A 34 -23.35 1.76 22.82
C THR A 34 -23.02 1.34 24.24
N ASP A 35 -23.67 1.97 25.22
CA ASP A 35 -23.51 1.75 26.67
C ASP A 35 -22.05 1.74 27.14
N PRO A 36 -21.26 2.80 26.85
CA PRO A 36 -19.87 2.86 27.27
C PRO A 36 -19.72 3.04 28.78
N LEU A 37 -18.64 2.48 29.33
CA LEU A 37 -18.19 2.82 30.68
C LEU A 37 -17.52 4.19 30.68
N LEU A 38 -18.06 5.13 31.46
CA LEU A 38 -17.56 6.50 31.56
C LEU A 38 -16.90 6.72 32.92
N MET A 39 -15.65 7.20 32.92
CA MET A 39 -14.96 7.64 34.13
C MET A 39 -15.16 9.15 34.30
N VAL A 40 -15.75 9.55 35.43
CA VAL A 40 -16.02 10.98 35.72
C VAL A 40 -14.93 11.52 36.64
N ILE A 41 -14.18 12.49 36.12
CA ILE A 41 -13.06 13.14 36.80
C ILE A 41 -13.48 14.56 37.20
N THR A 42 -13.21 14.92 38.45
CA THR A 42 -13.52 16.19 39.11
C THR A 42 -12.30 16.67 39.88
N LYS A 43 -12.31 17.93 40.34
CA LYS A 43 -11.21 18.50 41.15
C LYS A 43 -10.90 17.73 42.42
N SER A 44 -11.87 17.00 42.99
CA SER A 44 -11.70 16.29 44.25
C SER A 44 -11.24 14.84 44.09
N ASN A 45 -11.32 14.25 42.89
CA ASN A 45 -10.98 12.84 42.65
C ASN A 45 -9.96 12.61 41.53
N GLY A 46 -9.58 13.63 40.75
CA GLY A 46 -8.56 13.50 39.70
C GLY A 46 -7.15 13.77 40.21
N ASP A 47 -6.17 13.03 39.69
CA ASP A 47 -4.75 13.28 39.93
C ASP A 47 -4.06 13.98 38.74
N PHE A 48 -2.76 14.23 38.86
CA PHE A 48 -1.99 14.90 37.80
C PHE A 48 -2.01 14.12 36.46
N HIS A 49 -1.97 12.79 36.50
CA HIS A 49 -2.00 11.96 35.28
C HIS A 49 -3.37 11.97 34.61
N ASP A 50 -4.44 12.00 35.40
CA ASP A 50 -5.81 12.18 34.89
C ASP A 50 -5.94 13.52 34.14
N TYR A 51 -5.35 14.58 34.68
CA TYR A 51 -5.33 15.88 34.02
C TYR A 51 -4.40 15.92 32.80
N ALA A 52 -3.28 15.21 32.81
CA ALA A 52 -2.37 15.12 31.67
C ALA A 52 -3.03 14.42 30.47
N LYS A 53 -3.81 13.36 30.71
CA LYS A 53 -4.63 12.68 29.67
C LYS A 53 -5.66 13.64 29.07
N VAL A 54 -6.38 14.34 29.93
CA VAL A 54 -7.44 15.28 29.53
C VAL A 54 -6.86 16.53 28.82
N ALA A 55 -5.65 16.97 29.20
CA ALA A 55 -4.93 18.06 28.54
C ALA A 55 -4.31 17.66 27.18
N GLY A 56 -4.32 16.37 26.83
CA GLY A 56 -3.73 15.86 25.59
C GLY A 56 -2.21 15.66 25.64
N GLU A 57 -1.59 15.67 26.83
CA GLU A 57 -0.17 15.36 27.00
C GLU A 57 0.09 13.84 26.97
N GLU A 58 -0.87 13.04 27.47
CA GLU A 58 -0.82 11.57 27.50
C GLU A 58 -2.12 10.91 26.94
N GLY A 59 -2.73 11.46 25.89
CA GLY A 59 -3.90 10.82 25.27
C GLY A 59 -4.89 11.76 24.56
N ASP A 60 -6.18 11.42 24.68
CA ASP A 60 -7.33 12.07 24.05
C ASP A 60 -7.55 13.51 24.57
N PRO A 61 -7.21 14.55 23.78
CA PRO A 61 -7.35 15.93 24.24
C PRO A 61 -8.83 16.34 24.42
N PHE A 62 -9.05 17.43 25.15
CA PHE A 62 -10.38 18.04 25.31
C PHE A 62 -11.13 18.20 24.00
N LYS A 63 -12.33 17.61 23.95
CA LYS A 63 -13.24 17.67 22.80
C LYS A 63 -14.23 18.82 22.99
N PHE A 64 -14.29 19.73 22.01
CA PHE A 64 -15.28 20.81 21.99
C PHE A 64 -16.17 20.71 20.76
N LYS A 65 -17.48 20.83 20.98
CA LYS A 65 -18.44 20.94 19.88
C LYS A 65 -18.32 22.34 19.27
N SER A 66 -17.85 22.44 18.03
CA SER A 66 -17.90 23.70 17.29
C SER A 66 -19.32 23.97 16.80
N THR A 67 -19.83 25.18 17.05
CA THR A 67 -21.07 25.70 16.45
C THR A 67 -20.86 26.22 15.03
N ASN A 68 -19.61 26.48 14.62
CA ASN A 68 -19.25 26.94 13.28
C ASN A 68 -18.36 25.90 12.58
N ARG A 69 -18.93 25.20 11.59
CA ARG A 69 -18.23 24.17 10.81
C ARG A 69 -17.07 24.74 9.97
N ASN A 70 -17.16 26.00 9.54
CA ASN A 70 -16.18 26.63 8.66
C ASN A 70 -15.02 27.27 9.43
N ASN A 71 -15.17 27.49 10.74
CA ASN A 71 -14.09 28.03 11.59
C ASN A 71 -14.09 27.40 13.00
N PRO A 72 -13.83 26.08 13.10
CA PRO A 72 -13.80 25.39 14.39
C PRO A 72 -12.70 25.93 15.32
N GLN A 73 -11.57 26.36 14.76
CA GLN A 73 -10.48 26.96 15.52
C GLN A 73 -10.88 28.29 16.18
N GLY A 74 -11.63 29.14 15.47
CA GLY A 74 -12.14 30.40 16.00
C GLY A 74 -13.11 30.22 17.18
N THR A 75 -14.04 29.27 17.07
CA THR A 75 -14.97 28.93 18.15
C THR A 75 -14.24 28.38 19.38
N PHE A 76 -13.27 27.48 19.18
CA PHE A 76 -12.45 26.96 20.26
C PHE A 76 -11.63 28.06 20.94
N LYS A 77 -10.97 28.92 20.16
CA LYS A 77 -10.14 30.03 20.65
C LYS A 77 -10.93 30.99 21.54
N ASN A 78 -12.16 31.31 21.18
CA ASN A 78 -13.03 32.16 22.00
C ASN A 78 -13.43 31.47 23.31
N LYS A 79 -13.80 30.18 23.25
CA LYS A 79 -14.15 29.41 24.46
C LYS A 79 -12.94 29.20 25.39
N ALA A 80 -11.76 28.96 24.83
CA ALA A 80 -10.52 28.83 25.58
C ALA A 80 -10.11 30.13 26.30
N LYS A 81 -10.41 31.30 25.70
CA LYS A 81 -10.25 32.60 26.36
C LYS A 81 -11.22 32.79 27.52
N GLU A 82 -12.50 32.46 27.32
CA GLU A 82 -13.52 32.51 28.38
C GLU A 82 -13.16 31.63 29.59
N LEU A 83 -12.56 30.46 29.32
CA LEU A 83 -12.15 29.50 30.34
C LEU A 83 -10.77 29.80 30.95
N GLY A 84 -10.06 30.85 30.50
CA GLY A 84 -8.73 31.23 31.01
C GLY A 84 -7.60 30.23 30.65
N ILE A 85 -7.83 29.32 29.71
CA ILE A 85 -6.90 28.24 29.33
C ILE A 85 -6.16 28.53 28.02
N TYR A 86 -6.44 29.65 27.36
CA TYR A 86 -5.88 30.00 26.05
C TYR A 86 -4.35 29.96 25.99
N ASN A 87 -3.65 30.38 27.05
CA ASN A 87 -2.18 30.41 27.09
C ASN A 87 -1.53 29.04 27.33
N LYS A 88 -2.32 27.98 27.59
CA LYS A 88 -1.84 26.62 27.90
C LYS A 88 -2.15 25.60 26.81
N LEU A 89 -2.79 26.02 25.71
CA LEU A 89 -3.27 25.11 24.67
C LEU A 89 -2.40 25.26 23.42
N VAL A 90 -1.86 24.14 22.95
CA VAL A 90 -0.80 24.12 21.95
C VAL A 90 -1.33 24.05 20.53
N ASN A 91 -2.45 23.37 20.22
CA ASN A 91 -3.06 23.34 18.89
C ASN A 91 -4.50 22.79 18.93
N VAL A 92 -5.31 23.12 17.91
CA VAL A 92 -6.66 22.56 17.71
C VAL A 92 -6.63 21.66 16.49
N TYR A 93 -6.81 20.36 16.71
CA TYR A 93 -6.87 19.36 15.65
C TYR A 93 -8.32 18.96 15.36
N SER A 94 -8.65 18.88 14.08
CA SER A 94 -9.91 18.31 13.61
C SER A 94 -9.74 16.82 13.32
N VAL A 95 -10.80 16.03 13.46
CA VAL A 95 -10.82 14.62 13.01
C VAL A 95 -10.43 14.51 11.52
N TYR A 96 -10.77 15.53 10.74
CA TYR A 96 -10.41 15.58 9.31
C TYR A 96 -8.89 15.74 9.10
N ASP A 97 -8.15 16.31 10.05
CA ASP A 97 -6.70 16.47 9.95
C ASP A 97 -6.00 15.11 10.12
N GLU A 98 -6.45 14.28 11.06
CA GLU A 98 -5.96 12.90 11.24
C GLU A 98 -6.24 12.04 10.00
N VAL A 99 -7.45 12.12 9.46
CA VAL A 99 -7.81 11.42 8.22
C VAL A 99 -6.93 11.91 7.05
N SER A 100 -6.65 13.22 6.98
CA SER A 100 -5.80 13.80 5.93
C SER A 100 -4.35 13.33 6.04
N LEU A 101 -3.81 13.22 7.25
CA LEU A 101 -2.48 12.65 7.51
C LEU A 101 -2.43 11.18 7.08
N LYS A 102 -3.42 10.36 7.47
CA LYS A 102 -3.49 8.95 7.08
C LYS A 102 -3.57 8.78 5.56
N ILE A 103 -4.34 9.64 4.88
CA ILE A 103 -4.40 9.69 3.39
C ILE A 103 -3.03 10.06 2.80
N TYR A 104 -2.35 11.05 3.37
CA TYR A 104 -1.05 11.49 2.89
C TYR A 104 0.01 10.38 3.01
N GLU A 105 0.06 9.70 4.16
CA GLU A 105 0.95 8.56 4.37
C GLU A 105 0.67 7.42 3.38
N LEU A 106 -0.60 7.09 3.15
CA LEU A 106 -0.99 6.08 2.17
C LEU A 106 -0.56 6.48 0.76
N LYS A 107 -0.74 7.76 0.38
CA LYS A 107 -0.28 8.28 -0.92
C LYS A 107 1.23 8.18 -1.07
N GLN A 108 2.00 8.52 -0.02
CA GLN A 108 3.46 8.38 -0.06
C GLN A 108 3.89 6.91 -0.21
N LYS A 109 3.28 5.99 0.56
CA LYS A 109 3.55 4.55 0.43
C LYS A 109 3.25 4.04 -0.99
N LEU A 110 2.10 4.42 -1.55
CA LEU A 110 1.73 4.06 -2.93
C LEU A 110 2.71 4.63 -3.95
N PHE A 111 3.16 5.87 -3.78
CA PHE A 111 4.16 6.48 -4.66
C PHE A 111 5.47 5.69 -4.64
N VAL A 112 6.01 5.38 -3.46
CA VAL A 112 7.25 4.59 -3.33
C VAL A 112 7.10 3.21 -3.98
N ILE A 113 6.01 2.50 -3.68
CA ILE A 113 5.72 1.18 -4.29
C ILE A 113 5.65 1.29 -5.81
N SER A 114 5.02 2.34 -6.35
CA SER A 114 4.88 2.53 -7.79
C SER A 114 6.22 2.79 -8.47
N VAL A 115 7.10 3.59 -7.86
CA VAL A 115 8.46 3.83 -8.36
C VAL A 115 9.28 2.54 -8.36
N VAL A 116 9.21 1.75 -7.29
CA VAL A 116 9.90 0.46 -7.20
C VAL A 116 9.40 -0.51 -8.27
N MET A 117 8.08 -0.65 -8.44
CA MET A 117 7.51 -1.51 -9.49
C MET A 117 7.96 -1.07 -10.89
N PHE A 118 8.00 0.24 -11.16
CA PHE A 118 8.46 0.78 -12.44
C PHE A 118 9.92 0.41 -12.72
N LEU A 119 10.80 0.54 -11.72
CA LEU A 119 12.20 0.13 -11.84
C LEU A 119 12.34 -1.38 -12.08
N CYS A 120 11.56 -2.21 -11.38
CA CYS A 120 11.55 -3.66 -11.60
C CYS A 120 11.16 -4.03 -13.04
N ILE A 121 10.16 -3.36 -13.62
CA ILE A 121 9.75 -3.58 -15.01
C ILE A 121 10.91 -3.28 -15.97
N ILE A 122 11.62 -2.17 -15.76
CA ILE A 122 12.78 -1.79 -16.59
C ILE A 122 13.87 -2.87 -16.51
N ILE A 123 14.17 -3.36 -15.32
CA ILE A 123 15.18 -4.40 -15.09
C ILE A 123 14.77 -5.70 -15.80
N ILE A 124 13.50 -6.11 -15.69
CA ILE A 124 12.98 -7.31 -16.35
C ILE A 124 13.11 -7.19 -17.87
N ILE A 125 12.73 -6.04 -18.45
CA ILE A 125 12.90 -5.79 -19.89
C ILE A 125 14.37 -5.96 -20.29
N PHE A 126 15.30 -5.41 -19.51
CA PHE A 126 16.73 -5.53 -19.79
C PHE A 126 17.22 -6.99 -19.73
N ILE A 127 16.76 -7.76 -18.74
CA ILE A 127 17.08 -9.19 -18.61
C ILE A 127 16.54 -9.98 -19.81
N ILE A 128 15.30 -9.70 -20.26
CA ILE A 128 14.72 -10.37 -21.44
C ILE A 128 15.56 -10.09 -22.69
N LEU A 129 15.97 -8.83 -22.89
CA LEU A 129 16.84 -8.45 -24.01
C LEU A 129 18.19 -9.16 -23.95
N GLN A 130 18.81 -9.20 -22.77
CA GLN A 130 20.09 -9.87 -22.55
C GLN A 130 19.97 -11.38 -22.78
N ASN A 131 18.94 -12.03 -22.25
CA ASN A 131 18.67 -13.45 -22.44
C ASN A 131 18.47 -13.80 -23.92
N THR A 132 17.72 -12.96 -24.64
CA THR A 132 17.49 -13.15 -26.08
C THR A 132 18.79 -13.03 -26.87
N PHE A 133 19.63 -12.04 -26.53
CA PHE A 133 20.93 -11.86 -27.17
C PHE A 133 21.87 -13.04 -26.88
N ASN A 134 21.97 -13.46 -25.62
CA ASN A 134 22.77 -14.60 -25.21
C ASN A 134 22.34 -15.90 -25.92
N TYR A 135 21.04 -16.15 -26.01
CA TYR A 135 20.52 -17.30 -26.75
C TYR A 135 20.91 -17.25 -28.22
N PHE A 136 20.82 -16.07 -28.85
CA PHE A 136 21.19 -15.92 -30.25
C PHE A 136 22.69 -16.18 -30.46
N GLU A 137 23.55 -15.65 -29.59
CA GLU A 137 25.00 -15.85 -29.60
C GLU A 137 25.41 -17.32 -29.43
N GLU A 138 24.83 -18.00 -28.43
CA GLU A 138 25.09 -19.41 -28.15
C GLU A 138 24.65 -20.32 -29.32
N ASN A 139 23.51 -20.00 -29.96
CA ASN A 139 22.88 -20.87 -30.95
C ASN A 139 23.06 -20.38 -32.40
N LYS A 140 24.01 -19.47 -32.68
CA LYS A 140 24.20 -18.86 -34.01
C LYS A 140 24.26 -19.88 -35.16
N GLN A 141 25.06 -20.94 -34.99
CA GLN A 141 25.27 -21.95 -36.02
C GLN A 141 23.98 -22.75 -36.29
N LEU A 142 23.33 -23.23 -35.23
CA LEU A 142 22.06 -23.96 -35.34
C LEU A 142 20.96 -23.10 -35.95
N LEU A 143 20.85 -21.83 -35.55
CA LEU A 143 19.90 -20.89 -36.11
C LEU A 143 20.16 -20.60 -37.59
N ALA A 144 21.42 -20.51 -38.01
CA ALA A 144 21.78 -20.36 -39.42
C ALA A 144 21.36 -21.60 -40.23
N ILE A 145 21.67 -22.81 -39.75
CA ILE A 145 21.26 -24.08 -40.39
C ILE A 145 19.74 -24.14 -40.54
N LYS A 146 18.98 -23.89 -39.46
CA LYS A 146 17.51 -23.88 -39.48
C LYS A 146 16.96 -22.84 -40.47
N THR A 147 17.65 -21.69 -40.62
CA THR A 147 17.27 -20.65 -41.60
C THR A 147 17.48 -21.13 -43.03
N PHE A 148 18.62 -21.75 -43.34
CA PHE A 148 18.91 -22.28 -44.68
C PHE A 148 17.96 -23.40 -45.09
N HIS A 149 17.48 -24.18 -44.13
CA HIS A 149 16.50 -25.26 -44.35
C HIS A 149 15.04 -24.76 -44.40
N GLY A 150 14.79 -23.45 -44.30
CA GLY A 150 13.45 -22.87 -44.45
C GLY A 150 12.50 -23.13 -43.28
N TYR A 151 13.01 -23.36 -42.07
CA TYR A 151 12.16 -23.55 -40.89
C TYR A 151 11.31 -22.30 -40.61
N LYS A 152 10.06 -22.52 -40.19
CA LYS A 152 9.15 -21.44 -39.74
C LYS A 152 9.68 -20.81 -38.45
N HIS A 153 9.27 -19.56 -38.18
CA HIS A 153 9.76 -18.78 -37.05
C HIS A 153 9.62 -19.49 -35.69
N TYR A 154 8.45 -20.05 -35.38
CA TYR A 154 8.22 -20.75 -34.12
C TYR A 154 9.03 -22.05 -33.98
N ASP A 155 9.20 -22.81 -35.07
CA ASP A 155 10.00 -24.04 -35.07
C ASP A 155 11.49 -23.73 -34.89
N LYS A 156 11.94 -22.58 -35.42
CA LYS A 156 13.31 -22.10 -35.29
C LYS A 156 13.66 -21.74 -33.84
N TYR A 157 12.75 -21.08 -33.12
CA TYR A 157 12.95 -20.59 -31.76
C TYR A 157 12.24 -21.44 -30.68
N ARG A 158 11.77 -22.64 -31.01
CA ARG A 158 11.07 -23.54 -30.09
C ARG A 158 11.81 -23.74 -28.77
N ASP A 159 13.12 -23.99 -28.84
CA ASP A 159 13.94 -24.29 -27.67
C ASP A 159 14.09 -23.08 -26.74
N TYR A 160 14.07 -21.85 -27.29
CA TYR A 160 14.03 -20.61 -26.51
C TYR A 160 12.71 -20.48 -25.74
N TYR A 161 11.58 -20.66 -26.43
CA TYR A 161 10.27 -20.58 -25.80
C TYR A 161 10.05 -21.68 -24.75
N LEU A 162 10.62 -22.87 -24.94
CA LEU A 162 10.62 -23.92 -23.92
C LEU A 162 11.42 -23.52 -22.68
N LYS A 163 12.64 -22.97 -22.83
CA LYS A 163 13.44 -22.44 -21.71
C LYS A 163 12.68 -21.36 -20.93
N MET A 164 12.00 -20.46 -21.64
CA MET A 164 11.13 -19.45 -21.04
C MET A 164 9.96 -20.09 -20.27
N LEU A 165 9.27 -21.08 -20.84
CA LEU A 165 8.18 -21.76 -20.13
C LEU A 165 8.66 -22.45 -18.84
N TYR A 166 9.84 -23.08 -18.85
CA TYR A 166 10.41 -23.68 -17.64
C TYR A 166 10.66 -22.67 -16.52
N SER A 167 11.17 -21.46 -16.83
CA SER A 167 11.36 -20.43 -15.81
C SER A 167 10.01 -19.97 -15.22
N TRP A 168 8.98 -19.82 -16.05
CA TRP A 168 7.65 -19.45 -15.61
C TRP A 168 6.95 -20.52 -14.77
N ILE A 169 7.18 -21.81 -15.05
CA ILE A 169 6.68 -22.91 -14.21
C ILE A 169 7.28 -22.83 -12.81
N ILE A 170 8.57 -22.51 -12.68
CA ILE A 170 9.22 -22.34 -11.37
C ILE A 170 8.55 -21.20 -10.60
N ILE A 171 8.31 -20.05 -11.26
CA ILE A 171 7.62 -18.91 -10.65
C ILE A 171 6.19 -19.28 -10.20
N ALA A 172 5.46 -20.03 -11.03
CA ALA A 172 4.11 -20.50 -10.69
C ALA A 172 4.11 -21.38 -9.43
N ILE A 173 5.09 -22.28 -9.30
CA ILE A 173 5.24 -23.12 -8.09
C ILE A 173 5.46 -22.24 -6.85
N PHE A 174 6.31 -21.20 -6.94
CA PHE A 174 6.52 -20.28 -5.82
C PHE A 174 5.24 -19.54 -5.40
N ILE A 175 4.42 -19.12 -6.36
CA ILE A 175 3.12 -18.48 -6.07
C ILE A 175 2.20 -19.44 -5.31
N ILE A 176 2.12 -20.70 -5.78
CA ILE A 176 1.28 -21.73 -5.15
C ILE A 176 1.76 -22.04 -3.73
N VAL A 177 3.06 -22.15 -3.50
CA VAL A 177 3.62 -22.41 -2.15
C VAL A 177 3.29 -21.28 -1.18
N LYS A 178 3.35 -20.02 -1.63
CA LYS A 178 3.12 -18.86 -0.76
C LYS A 178 1.64 -18.62 -0.46
N ASN A 179 0.79 -18.64 -1.49
CA ASN A 179 -0.60 -18.18 -1.39
C ASN A 179 -1.63 -19.33 -1.49
N GLY A 180 -1.18 -20.56 -1.73
CA GLY A 180 -2.03 -21.68 -2.09
C GLY A 180 -2.59 -21.56 -3.52
N VAL A 181 -3.56 -22.42 -3.85
CA VAL A 181 -4.18 -22.49 -5.20
C VAL A 181 -5.31 -21.46 -5.37
N LYS A 182 -5.61 -20.65 -4.34
CA LYS A 182 -6.74 -19.71 -4.40
C LYS A 182 -6.44 -18.58 -5.40
N PRO A 183 -7.40 -18.23 -6.27
CA PRO A 183 -7.25 -17.11 -7.19
C PRO A 183 -7.25 -15.81 -6.39
N ASP A 184 -6.05 -15.28 -6.17
CA ASP A 184 -5.78 -13.95 -5.64
C ASP A 184 -5.21 -13.06 -6.76
N ASN A 185 -5.14 -11.74 -6.51
CA ASN A 185 -4.61 -10.73 -7.43
C ASN A 185 -3.20 -11.08 -7.96
N SER A 186 -2.44 -11.91 -7.25
CA SER A 186 -1.14 -12.43 -7.67
C SER A 186 -1.19 -13.18 -9.01
N TRP A 187 -2.27 -13.93 -9.29
CA TRP A 187 -2.42 -14.68 -10.55
C TRP A 187 -2.63 -13.76 -11.75
N SER A 188 -3.36 -12.65 -11.58
CA SER A 188 -3.56 -11.66 -12.64
C SER A 188 -2.24 -10.97 -13.01
N ILE A 189 -1.41 -10.64 -12.02
CA ILE A 189 -0.09 -10.03 -12.23
C ILE A 189 0.83 -11.03 -12.95
N PHE A 190 0.84 -12.29 -12.53
CA PHE A 190 1.61 -13.36 -13.17
C PHE A 190 1.27 -13.49 -14.66
N MET A 191 -0.02 -13.58 -14.99
CA MET A 191 -0.43 -13.70 -16.40
C MET A 191 -0.09 -12.46 -17.21
N GLY A 192 -0.26 -11.26 -16.64
CA GLY A 192 0.13 -10.02 -17.31
C GLY A 192 1.63 -9.97 -17.62
N ALA A 193 2.47 -10.40 -16.68
CA ALA A 193 3.92 -10.42 -16.85
C ALA A 193 4.38 -11.48 -17.88
N LEU A 194 3.75 -12.67 -17.89
CA LEU A 194 4.02 -13.71 -18.88
C LEU A 194 3.70 -13.24 -20.31
N VAL A 195 2.52 -12.61 -20.49
CA VAL A 195 2.13 -12.04 -21.79
C VAL A 195 3.10 -10.94 -22.21
N MET A 196 3.50 -10.07 -21.28
CA MET A 196 4.48 -9.01 -21.55
C MET A 196 5.82 -9.59 -22.02
N GLU A 197 6.33 -10.63 -21.37
CA GLU A 197 7.60 -11.27 -21.78
C GLU A 197 7.51 -11.88 -23.18
N ILE A 198 6.42 -12.59 -23.50
CA ILE A 198 6.21 -13.14 -24.85
C ILE A 198 6.28 -12.04 -25.91
N ILE A 199 5.60 -10.91 -25.68
CA ILE A 199 5.57 -9.78 -26.63
C ILE A 199 6.97 -9.19 -26.81
N ILE A 200 7.69 -8.92 -25.71
CA ILE A 200 9.02 -8.32 -25.75
C ILE A 200 10.01 -9.26 -26.45
N SER A 201 9.97 -10.54 -26.12
CA SER A 201 10.84 -11.55 -26.71
C SER A 201 10.63 -11.68 -28.21
N ASP A 202 9.37 -11.74 -28.66
CA ASP A 202 9.04 -11.84 -30.09
C ASP A 202 9.52 -10.61 -30.89
N ILE A 203 9.31 -9.40 -30.34
CA ILE A 203 9.84 -8.15 -30.94
C ILE A 203 11.37 -8.18 -31.01
N SER A 204 12.02 -8.65 -29.95
CA SER A 204 13.49 -8.67 -29.82
C SER A 204 14.12 -9.63 -30.83
N ILE A 205 13.57 -10.85 -30.94
CA ILE A 205 14.02 -11.87 -31.89
C ILE A 205 13.89 -11.35 -33.33
N LYS A 206 12.71 -10.81 -33.70
CA LYS A 206 12.48 -10.23 -35.04
C LYS A 206 13.47 -9.11 -35.37
N LYS A 207 13.78 -8.25 -34.40
CA LYS A 207 14.73 -7.14 -34.58
C LYS A 207 16.16 -7.64 -34.78
N ILE A 208 16.59 -8.67 -34.05
CA ILE A 208 17.92 -9.28 -34.19
C ILE A 208 18.04 -9.98 -35.55
N GLU A 209 17.04 -10.74 -35.96
CA GLU A 209 17.02 -11.46 -37.23
C GLU A 209 17.11 -10.50 -38.43
N LYS A 210 16.30 -9.43 -38.45
CA LYS A 210 16.34 -8.40 -39.51
C LYS A 210 17.72 -7.73 -39.58
N ARG A 211 18.34 -7.40 -38.44
CA ARG A 211 19.68 -6.77 -38.41
C ARG A 211 20.77 -7.70 -38.97
N ASN A 212 20.69 -8.99 -38.68
CA ASN A 212 21.69 -9.95 -39.12
C ASN A 212 21.55 -10.28 -40.61
N ILE A 213 20.33 -10.42 -41.14
CA ILE A 213 20.10 -10.60 -42.59
C ILE A 213 20.66 -9.41 -43.38
N ILE A 214 20.37 -8.17 -42.94
CA ILE A 214 20.89 -6.96 -43.60
C ILE A 214 22.43 -6.91 -43.57
N LYS A 215 23.06 -7.33 -42.47
CA LYS A 215 24.53 -7.38 -42.37
C LYS A 215 25.16 -8.41 -43.30
N VAL A 216 24.50 -9.54 -43.52
CA VAL A 216 24.97 -10.59 -44.45
C VAL A 216 24.84 -10.12 -45.90
N ILE A 217 23.73 -9.49 -46.28
CA ILE A 217 23.50 -8.98 -47.64
C ILE A 217 24.46 -7.82 -47.98
N LYS A 218 24.86 -7.00 -47.02
CA LYS A 218 25.85 -5.91 -47.25
C LYS A 218 27.31 -6.38 -47.31
N ARG A 219 27.58 -7.67 -47.06
CA ARG A 219 28.95 -8.24 -47.03
C ARG A 219 29.22 -9.24 -48.17
N GLY A 220 28.22 -9.57 -48.99
CA GLY A 220 28.40 -10.24 -50.28
C GLY A 220 28.47 -9.21 -51.40
#